data_AF-A0A139XCN0-F1
#
_entry.id   AF-A0A139XCN0-F1
#
_cell.length_a   1.000
_cell.length_b   1.000
_cell.length_c   1.000
_cell.angle_alpha   90.00
_cell.angle_beta   90.00
_cell.angle_gamma   90.00
#
_symmetry.space_group_name_H-M   'P 1'
#
loop_
_entity.id
_entity.type
_entity.pdbx_description
1 polymer ?
#
loop_
_entity_poly.entity_id
_entity_poly.type
_entity_poly.pdbx_seq_one_letter_code
_entity_poly.pdbx_strand_id
1 'polypeptide(L)'
;MESFEQENRYLVIADRTKFEERYGYFEYEPSKEKNNEVEWYLNFAHLDLFCAYSSPLFAQDEMQVAEHPALGSVREALLDEGIEPVTVEAGEPTPILIRGVERRCAIATNANVEQARPYRLYGNNFARATAEAIELATKPLNPPTVTNIIAMEAPSSLYSAFTNLLLLTH
;
A
#
# COMPACT_ATOMS: atom_id res chain seq x y z
N MET A 1 -29.61 -6.07 40.20
CA MET A 1 -29.76 -6.22 38.74
C MET A 1 -30.32 -4.89 38.26
N GLU A 2 -29.43 -3.94 37.99
CA GLU A 2 -29.77 -2.63 37.45
C GLU A 2 -28.91 -2.43 36.21
N SER A 3 -29.59 -2.24 35.09
CA SER A 3 -29.04 -2.00 33.77
C SER A 3 -28.45 -0.59 33.70
N PHE A 4 -27.15 -0.51 33.43
CA PHE A 4 -26.52 0.75 33.02
C PHE A 4 -26.86 0.98 31.54
N GLU A 5 -27.89 1.78 31.27
CA GLU A 5 -28.02 2.45 29.97
C GLU A 5 -27.02 3.61 29.96
N GLN A 6 -25.93 3.42 29.22
CA GLN A 6 -24.94 4.46 29.01
C GLN A 6 -25.38 5.29 27.80
N GLU A 7 -25.97 6.44 28.10
CA GLU A 7 -26.51 7.39 27.15
C GLU A 7 -25.38 8.00 26.29
N ASN A 8 -25.36 7.67 24.98
CA ASN A 8 -24.42 8.27 24.04
C ASN A 8 -24.72 9.76 23.88
N ARG A 9 -23.81 10.61 24.38
CA ARG A 9 -23.87 12.06 24.16
C ARG A 9 -23.37 12.40 22.76
N TYR A 10 -24.30 12.62 21.83
CA TYR A 10 -23.98 13.23 20.53
C TYR A 10 -23.86 14.75 20.68
N LEU A 11 -22.64 15.28 20.50
CA LEU A 11 -22.44 16.70 20.25
C LEU A 11 -22.56 16.94 18.75
N VAL A 12 -23.68 17.55 18.34
CA VAL A 12 -23.85 18.04 16.96
C VAL A 12 -22.99 19.29 16.80
N ILE A 13 -21.91 19.17 16.05
CA ILE A 13 -21.12 20.31 15.55
C ILE A 13 -21.12 20.18 14.02
N ALA A 14 -21.71 21.17 13.36
CA ALA A 14 -21.81 21.25 11.91
C ALA A 14 -20.41 21.22 11.27
N ASP A 15 -20.27 20.44 10.19
CA ASP A 15 -19.04 20.17 9.42
C ASP A 15 -17.80 19.79 10.22
N ARG A 16 -17.75 18.53 10.68
CA ARG A 16 -16.52 17.96 11.23
C ARG A 16 -16.02 16.81 10.38
N THR A 17 -14.77 16.93 9.93
CA THR A 17 -13.90 15.82 9.52
C THR A 17 -14.15 14.64 10.44
N LYS A 18 -14.62 13.54 9.89
CA LYS A 18 -14.83 12.30 10.62
C LYS A 18 -13.50 11.57 10.69
N PHE A 19 -13.02 11.33 11.89
CA PHE A 19 -11.87 10.45 12.11
C PHE A 19 -12.39 9.03 12.30
N GLU A 20 -11.87 8.10 11.52
CA GLU A 20 -12.11 6.67 11.67
C GLU A 20 -10.77 5.97 11.88
N GLU A 21 -10.66 5.19 12.95
CA GLU A 21 -9.51 4.31 13.18
C GLU A 21 -9.84 2.91 12.67
N ARG A 22 -9.01 2.37 11.78
CA ARG A 22 -9.16 1.01 11.24
C ARG A 22 -7.93 0.17 11.56
N TYR A 23 -8.12 -0.94 12.26
CA TYR A 23 -7.07 -1.90 12.55
C TYR A 23 -6.97 -2.93 11.42
N GLY A 24 -5.78 -3.09 10.82
CA GLY A 24 -5.56 -4.04 9.73
C GLY A 24 -4.29 -3.76 8.94
N TYR A 25 -4.09 -4.50 7.85
CA TYR A 25 -3.08 -4.16 6.83
C TYR A 25 -3.66 -3.10 5.88
N PHE A 26 -2.79 -2.35 5.21
CA PHE A 26 -3.24 -1.46 4.13
C PHE A 26 -3.90 -2.27 3.03
N GLU A 27 -5.16 -1.93 2.73
CA GLU A 27 -5.92 -2.47 1.62
C GLU A 27 -6.01 -1.43 0.51
N TYR A 28 -6.16 -1.90 -0.74
CA TYR A 28 -6.22 -1.04 -1.95
C TYR A 28 -7.60 -1.05 -2.63
N GLU A 29 -8.62 -1.53 -1.93
CA GLU A 29 -9.98 -1.55 -2.47
C GLU A 29 -10.53 -0.12 -2.51
N PRO A 30 -11.07 0.34 -3.65
CA PRO A 30 -11.69 1.65 -3.75
C PRO A 30 -12.82 1.80 -2.73
N SER A 31 -13.01 2.99 -2.14
CA SER A 31 -14.21 3.24 -1.34
C SER A 31 -15.48 2.98 -2.16
N LYS A 32 -16.47 2.40 -1.48
CA LYS A 32 -17.79 2.11 -2.07
C LYS A 32 -18.62 3.38 -2.26
N GLU A 33 -18.24 4.48 -1.61
CA GLU A 33 -18.93 5.77 -1.72
C GLU A 33 -18.32 6.60 -2.84
N LYS A 34 -19.11 6.91 -3.87
CA LYS A 34 -18.73 7.84 -4.94
C LYS A 34 -18.84 9.28 -4.46
N ASN A 35 -18.09 9.63 -3.42
CA ASN A 35 -17.89 11.03 -3.07
C ASN A 35 -16.80 11.58 -4.01
N ASN A 36 -16.74 12.90 -4.22
CA ASN A 36 -15.69 13.57 -5.02
C ASN A 36 -14.29 13.49 -4.37
N GLU A 37 -14.03 12.42 -3.63
CA GLU A 37 -12.82 12.20 -2.85
C GLU A 37 -11.75 11.55 -3.72
N VAL A 38 -10.51 12.02 -3.56
CA VAL A 38 -9.34 11.46 -4.23
C VAL A 38 -8.58 10.63 -3.22
N GLU A 39 -8.68 9.31 -3.33
CA GLU A 39 -7.95 8.39 -2.46
C GLU A 39 -6.49 8.29 -2.88
N TRP A 40 -5.60 8.34 -1.89
CA TRP A 40 -4.16 8.14 -2.03
C TRP A 40 -3.72 6.99 -1.14
N TYR A 41 -3.02 6.04 -1.74
CA TYR A 41 -2.44 4.90 -1.05
C TYR A 41 -0.96 5.14 -0.79
N LEU A 42 -0.55 4.84 0.43
CA LEU A 42 0.82 5.07 0.89
C LEU A 42 1.74 3.92 0.48
N ASN A 43 2.86 4.25 -0.16
CA ASN A 43 3.97 3.34 -0.40
C ASN A 43 5.13 3.73 0.53
N PHE A 44 5.57 2.80 1.40
CA PHE A 44 6.78 2.96 2.19
C PHE A 44 8.01 2.61 1.34
N ALA A 45 8.40 3.55 0.48
CA ALA A 45 9.49 3.39 -0.47
C ALA A 45 10.85 3.32 0.21
N HIS A 46 11.82 2.77 -0.51
CA HIS A 46 13.23 3.09 -0.26
C HIS A 46 13.56 4.53 -0.70
N LEU A 47 14.69 5.09 -0.24
CA LEU A 47 15.19 6.40 -0.71
C LEU A 47 15.38 6.45 -2.23
N ASP A 48 15.64 5.29 -2.84
CA ASP A 48 15.73 5.06 -4.29
C ASP A 48 14.44 4.35 -4.73
N LEU A 49 13.51 5.11 -5.32
CA LEU A 49 12.12 4.71 -5.56
C LEU A 49 12.02 3.41 -6.36
N PHE A 50 11.36 2.39 -5.80
CA PHE A 50 11.13 1.09 -6.43
C PHE A 50 12.41 0.32 -6.79
N CYS A 51 13.58 0.65 -6.20
CA CYS A 51 14.85 0.07 -6.61
C CYS A 51 14.95 -1.45 -6.51
N ALA A 52 14.16 -2.05 -5.63
CA ALA A 52 14.15 -3.47 -5.37
C ALA A 52 13.02 -4.22 -6.10
N TYR A 53 12.32 -3.60 -7.05
CA TYR A 53 11.17 -4.20 -7.73
C TYR A 53 11.48 -5.52 -8.47
N SER A 54 12.72 -5.68 -8.94
CA SER A 54 13.21 -6.89 -9.60
C SER A 54 13.99 -7.81 -8.66
N SER A 55 13.98 -7.52 -7.35
CA SER A 55 14.70 -8.28 -6.33
C SER A 55 13.84 -9.44 -5.81
N PRO A 56 14.44 -10.42 -5.10
CA PRO A 56 13.68 -11.49 -4.47
C PRO A 56 13.03 -11.09 -3.13
N LEU A 57 13.18 -9.83 -2.69
CA LEU A 57 12.48 -9.30 -1.52
C LEU A 57 11.04 -8.93 -1.91
N PHE A 58 10.08 -9.25 -1.04
CA PHE A 58 8.67 -8.95 -1.29
C PHE A 58 8.05 -8.27 -0.06
N ALA A 59 8.53 -7.06 0.25
CA ALA A 59 7.94 -6.21 1.26
C ALA A 59 6.79 -5.40 0.66
N GLN A 60 6.26 -4.44 1.42
CA GLN A 60 5.11 -3.63 0.97
C GLN A 60 5.40 -2.87 -0.33
N ASP A 61 6.63 -2.33 -0.47
CA ASP A 61 7.04 -1.59 -1.67
C ASP A 61 7.04 -2.51 -2.91
N GLU A 62 7.81 -3.61 -2.86
CA GLU A 62 7.92 -4.52 -4.00
C GLU A 62 6.59 -5.19 -4.34
N MET A 63 5.76 -5.50 -3.33
CA MET A 63 4.41 -6.01 -3.55
C MET A 63 3.54 -5.00 -4.30
N GLN A 64 3.59 -3.72 -3.94
CA GLN A 64 2.79 -2.70 -4.62
C GLN A 64 3.27 -2.50 -6.07
N VAL A 65 4.57 -2.58 -6.35
CA VAL A 65 5.11 -2.55 -7.72
C VAL A 65 4.68 -3.79 -8.52
N ALA A 66 4.71 -4.97 -7.91
CA ALA A 66 4.26 -6.20 -8.57
C ALA A 66 2.76 -6.16 -8.91
N GLU A 67 1.94 -5.59 -8.04
CA GLU A 67 0.50 -5.42 -8.28
C GLU A 67 0.19 -4.30 -9.29
N HIS A 68 1.08 -3.32 -9.45
CA HIS A 68 0.98 -2.18 -10.39
C HIS A 68 2.20 -2.15 -11.33
N PRO A 69 2.29 -3.04 -12.35
CA PRO A 69 3.51 -3.19 -13.16
C PRO A 69 4.03 -1.91 -13.82
N ALA A 70 3.16 -0.94 -14.08
CA ALA A 70 3.55 0.36 -14.61
C ALA A 70 4.49 1.16 -13.68
N LEU A 71 4.51 0.89 -12.36
CA LEU A 71 5.44 1.53 -11.43
C LEU A 71 6.89 1.16 -11.72
N GLY A 72 7.15 -0.11 -12.08
CA GLY A 72 8.47 -0.53 -12.56
C GLY A 72 8.85 0.22 -13.84
N SER A 73 7.95 0.35 -14.80
CA SER A 73 8.19 1.13 -16.02
C SER A 73 8.47 2.61 -15.76
N VAL A 74 7.81 3.22 -14.76
CA VAL A 74 8.07 4.60 -14.36
C VAL A 74 9.50 4.76 -13.86
N ARG A 75 9.99 3.85 -13.00
CA ARG A 75 11.39 3.87 -12.56
C ARG A 75 12.34 3.84 -13.75
N GLU A 76 12.17 2.86 -14.65
CA GLU A 76 13.07 2.71 -15.80
C GLU A 76 13.04 3.93 -16.72
N ALA A 77 11.88 4.54 -16.91
CA ALA A 77 11.75 5.78 -17.70
C ALA A 77 12.45 6.98 -17.04
N LEU A 78 12.36 7.13 -15.72
CA LEU A 78 13.08 8.19 -14.99
C LEU A 78 14.60 8.02 -15.12
N LEU A 79 15.09 6.78 -15.00
CA LEU A 79 16.52 6.47 -15.15
C LEU A 79 17.02 6.74 -16.58
N ASP A 80 16.23 6.39 -17.60
CA ASP A 80 16.56 6.65 -19.01
C ASP A 80 16.63 8.16 -19.32
N GLU A 81 15.74 8.95 -18.72
CA GLU A 81 15.73 10.42 -18.82
C GLU A 81 16.78 11.10 -17.92
N GLY A 82 17.55 10.35 -17.12
CA GLY A 82 18.54 10.89 -16.19
C GLY A 82 17.94 11.66 -15.01
N ILE A 83 16.69 11.37 -14.66
CA ILE A 83 16.00 11.94 -13.50
C ILE A 83 16.20 11.00 -12.32
N GLU A 84 16.80 11.51 -11.24
CA GLU A 84 17.03 10.73 -10.02
C GLU A 84 15.69 10.44 -9.30
N PRO A 85 15.30 9.17 -9.14
CA PRO A 85 13.99 8.82 -8.59
C PRO A 85 14.07 8.75 -7.05
N VAL A 86 14.41 9.86 -6.39
CA VAL A 86 14.69 9.89 -4.95
C VAL A 86 13.52 10.39 -4.11
N THR A 87 13.23 9.71 -2.99
CA THR A 87 12.19 10.10 -2.03
C THR A 87 12.73 10.92 -0.85
N VAL A 88 14.04 11.17 -0.85
CA VAL A 88 14.75 12.10 0.06
C VAL A 88 15.81 12.86 -0.73
N GLU A 89 15.85 14.17 -0.56
CA GLU A 89 16.89 15.04 -1.13
C GLU A 89 17.51 15.90 -0.02
N ALA A 90 18.84 15.88 0.10
CA ALA A 90 19.58 16.61 1.16
C ALA A 90 19.10 16.32 2.60
N GLY A 91 18.55 15.13 2.85
CA GLY A 91 18.00 14.72 4.15
C GLY A 91 16.57 15.18 4.41
N GLU A 92 15.96 15.90 3.47
CA GLU A 92 14.57 16.34 3.53
C GLU A 92 13.66 15.39 2.73
N PRO A 93 12.46 15.05 3.23
CA PRO A 93 11.53 14.21 2.50
C PRO A 93 11.09 14.85 1.18
N THR A 94 11.15 14.08 0.09
CA THR A 94 10.64 14.46 -1.24
C THR A 94 9.62 13.43 -1.74
N PRO A 95 8.39 13.40 -1.19
CA PRO A 95 7.39 12.41 -1.59
C PRO A 95 7.06 12.50 -3.09
N ILE A 96 6.94 11.34 -3.73
CA ILE A 96 6.62 11.22 -5.16
C ILE A 96 5.14 10.86 -5.30
N LEU A 97 4.43 11.66 -6.10
CA LEU A 97 3.01 11.48 -6.36
C LEU A 97 2.79 10.81 -7.72
N ILE A 98 2.13 9.65 -7.72
CA ILE A 98 1.81 8.89 -8.93
C ILE A 98 0.29 8.75 -8.99
N ARG A 99 -0.32 9.16 -10.11
CA ARG A 99 -1.79 9.17 -10.25
C ARG A 99 -2.25 8.22 -11.33
N GLY A 100 -3.43 7.64 -11.12
CA GLY A 100 -4.13 6.89 -12.15
C GLY A 100 -3.41 5.62 -12.58
N VAL A 101 -2.63 4.99 -11.70
CA VAL A 101 -1.90 3.77 -12.02
C VAL A 101 -2.82 2.55 -11.88
N GLU A 102 -2.78 1.65 -12.84
CA GLU A 102 -3.59 0.44 -12.79
C GLU A 102 -2.98 -0.61 -11.88
N ARG A 103 -3.80 -1.15 -10.99
CA ARG A 103 -3.55 -2.40 -10.29
C ARG A 103 -4.04 -3.54 -11.17
N ARG A 104 -3.13 -4.41 -11.60
CA ARG A 104 -3.39 -5.47 -12.57
C ARG A 104 -3.60 -6.84 -11.91
N CYS A 105 -3.09 -7.05 -10.71
CA CYS A 105 -3.28 -8.28 -9.95
C CYS A 105 -3.33 -8.01 -8.44
N ALA A 106 -3.77 -9.02 -7.69
CA ALA A 106 -3.67 -9.08 -6.24
C ALA A 106 -2.86 -10.30 -5.84
N ILE A 107 -1.90 -10.16 -4.92
CA ILE A 107 -1.01 -11.25 -4.52
C ILE A 107 -1.27 -11.60 -3.04
N ALA A 108 -1.73 -12.82 -2.79
CA ALA A 108 -2.02 -13.29 -1.43
C ALA A 108 -0.74 -13.60 -0.65
N THR A 109 -0.43 -12.81 0.38
CA THR A 109 0.82 -12.97 1.17
C THR A 109 0.68 -13.85 2.41
N ASN A 110 -0.54 -14.20 2.84
CA ASN A 110 -0.76 -14.95 4.07
C ASN A 110 -0.24 -16.41 3.98
N ALA A 111 -0.28 -17.16 5.08
CA ALA A 111 0.07 -18.58 5.06
C ALA A 111 -1.13 -19.41 4.58
N ASN A 112 -0.90 -20.37 3.70
CA ASN A 112 -1.90 -21.34 3.26
C ASN A 112 -1.21 -22.60 2.69
N VAL A 113 -1.35 -23.73 3.40
CA VAL A 113 -0.76 -25.01 2.99
C VAL A 113 -1.42 -25.56 1.73
N GLU A 114 -2.74 -25.42 1.60
CA GLU A 114 -3.53 -25.95 0.48
C GLU A 114 -3.24 -25.20 -0.84
N GLN A 115 -2.71 -23.98 -0.75
CA GLN A 115 -2.30 -23.17 -1.90
C GLN A 115 -0.77 -23.05 -2.02
N ALA A 116 -0.03 -24.07 -1.57
CA ALA A 116 1.43 -24.17 -1.69
C ALA A 116 2.26 -23.02 -1.04
N ARG A 117 1.67 -22.23 -0.15
CA ARG A 117 2.32 -21.11 0.57
C ARG A 117 2.31 -21.29 2.10
N PRO A 118 2.83 -22.41 2.65
CA PRO A 118 2.76 -22.71 4.09
C PRO A 118 3.48 -21.68 4.97
N TYR A 119 4.49 -21.01 4.42
CA TYR A 119 5.34 -20.06 5.15
C TYR A 119 5.06 -18.59 4.83
N ARG A 120 3.90 -18.27 4.23
CA ARG A 120 3.59 -16.91 3.72
C ARG A 120 4.44 -16.57 2.49
N LEU A 121 4.12 -15.44 1.85
CA LEU A 121 4.91 -14.88 0.74
C LEU A 121 5.52 -13.51 1.04
N TYR A 122 5.42 -13.01 2.28
CA TYR A 122 5.97 -11.71 2.64
C TYR A 122 7.48 -11.76 2.94
N GLY A 123 8.21 -10.73 2.51
CA GLY A 123 9.64 -10.56 2.73
C GLY A 123 10.47 -11.68 2.11
N ASN A 124 11.47 -12.18 2.85
CA ASN A 124 12.37 -13.25 2.39
C ASN A 124 11.68 -14.60 2.14
N ASN A 125 10.43 -14.78 2.55
CA ASN A 125 9.71 -16.01 2.23
C ASN A 125 9.36 -16.09 0.73
N PHE A 126 9.19 -14.95 0.05
CA PHE A 126 8.97 -14.90 -1.39
C PHE A 126 10.15 -15.51 -2.17
N ALA A 127 11.37 -15.12 -1.82
CA ALA A 127 12.61 -15.64 -2.40
C ALA A 127 12.73 -17.18 -2.34
N ARG A 128 12.06 -17.81 -1.37
CA ARG A 128 12.09 -19.25 -1.12
C ARG A 128 10.87 -19.97 -1.68
N ALA A 129 9.88 -19.22 -2.17
CA ALA A 129 8.64 -19.78 -2.69
C ALA A 129 8.88 -20.38 -4.08
N THR A 130 8.09 -21.41 -4.42
CA THR A 130 8.09 -21.96 -5.77
C THR A 130 7.30 -21.05 -6.71
N ALA A 131 7.59 -21.11 -8.01
CA ALA A 131 6.81 -20.39 -9.02
C ALA A 131 5.32 -20.75 -8.96
N GLU A 132 5.00 -22.03 -8.72
CA GLU A 132 3.62 -22.52 -8.52
C GLU A 132 2.92 -21.83 -7.35
N ALA A 133 3.61 -21.67 -6.20
CA ALA A 133 3.02 -20.99 -5.05
C ALA A 133 2.73 -19.51 -5.32
N ILE A 134 3.60 -18.85 -6.09
CA ILE A 134 3.43 -17.45 -6.50
C ILE A 134 2.26 -17.33 -7.51
N GLU A 135 2.18 -18.25 -8.47
CA GLU A 135 1.09 -18.28 -9.46
C GLU A 135 -0.26 -18.50 -8.79
N LEU A 136 -0.37 -19.49 -7.88
CA LEU A 136 -1.59 -19.76 -7.11
C LEU A 136 -2.00 -18.59 -6.19
N ALA A 137 -1.03 -17.81 -5.71
CA ALA A 137 -1.29 -16.65 -4.88
C ALA A 137 -1.70 -15.41 -5.69
N THR A 138 -1.48 -15.40 -7.00
CA THR A 138 -1.70 -14.24 -7.87
C THR A 138 -3.07 -14.33 -8.53
N LYS A 139 -3.92 -13.33 -8.27
CA LYS A 139 -5.23 -13.20 -8.89
C LYS A 139 -5.25 -12.02 -9.86
N PRO A 140 -5.57 -12.21 -11.15
CA PRO A 140 -5.74 -11.08 -12.07
C PRO A 140 -6.96 -10.24 -11.69
N LEU A 141 -6.84 -8.92 -11.83
CA LEU A 141 -7.94 -7.97 -11.68
C LEU A 141 -8.46 -7.58 -13.06
N ASN A 142 -9.70 -7.96 -13.35
CA ASN A 142 -10.36 -7.66 -14.62
C ASN A 142 -11.83 -7.24 -14.36
N PRO A 143 -12.18 -5.95 -14.54
CA PRO A 143 -11.30 -4.86 -14.97
C PRO A 143 -10.22 -4.54 -13.91
N PRO A 144 -9.08 -3.94 -14.31
CA PRO A 144 -8.11 -3.43 -13.33
C PRO A 144 -8.73 -2.33 -12.48
N THR A 145 -8.28 -2.21 -11.23
CA THR A 145 -8.59 -1.03 -10.41
C THR A 145 -7.55 0.05 -10.69
N VAL A 146 -7.90 1.31 -10.43
CA VAL A 146 -7.02 2.46 -10.64
C VAL A 146 -6.78 3.13 -9.30
N THR A 147 -5.51 3.39 -8.97
CA THR A 147 -5.10 3.94 -7.68
C THR A 147 -4.23 5.18 -7.87
N ASN A 148 -4.22 6.07 -6.86
CA ASN A 148 -3.18 7.10 -6.72
C ASN A 148 -2.26 6.67 -5.59
N ILE A 149 -0.96 6.85 -5.76
CA ILE A 149 0.09 6.43 -4.84
C ILE A 149 0.90 7.64 -4.41
N ILE A 150 1.09 7.77 -3.10
CA ILE A 150 2.11 8.65 -2.52
C ILE A 150 3.26 7.77 -2.03
N ALA A 151 4.43 7.90 -2.64
CA ALA A 151 5.63 7.18 -2.26
C ALA A 151 6.52 8.08 -1.41
N MET A 152 6.87 7.61 -0.22
CA MET A 152 7.75 8.32 0.71
C MET A 152 8.67 7.34 1.40
N GLU A 153 9.87 7.80 1.75
CA GLU A 153 10.85 6.95 2.43
C GLU A 153 10.25 6.36 3.71
N ALA A 154 10.40 5.04 3.86
CA ALA A 154 10.10 4.37 5.11
C ALA A 154 10.97 4.96 6.24
N PRO A 155 10.42 5.28 7.42
CA PRO A 155 11.22 5.70 8.56
C PRO A 155 12.26 4.63 8.89
N SER A 156 13.50 5.06 9.15
CA SER A 156 14.50 4.18 9.72
C SER A 156 13.99 3.58 11.04
N SER A 157 14.37 2.33 11.35
CA SER A 157 13.76 1.37 12.28
C SER A 157 13.64 1.77 13.77
N LEU A 158 13.65 3.05 14.13
CA LEU A 158 13.43 3.57 15.47
C LEU A 158 11.96 3.93 15.77
N TYR A 159 11.06 3.88 14.78
CA TYR A 159 9.63 4.15 14.97
C TYR A 159 8.78 3.04 14.36
N SER A 160 8.64 1.93 15.10
CA SER A 160 7.71 0.85 14.74
C SER A 160 6.25 1.32 14.86
N ALA A 161 5.47 0.99 13.83
CA ALA A 161 4.02 1.14 13.66
C ALA A 161 3.54 2.46 13.04
N PHE A 162 3.31 2.45 11.71
CA PHE A 162 2.24 3.25 11.15
C PHE A 162 0.92 2.55 11.46
N THR A 163 0.26 2.98 12.52
CA THR A 163 -1.10 2.55 12.87
C THR A 163 -2.18 3.48 12.36
N ASN A 164 -1.85 4.63 11.76
CA ASN A 164 -2.84 5.67 11.48
C ASN A 164 -2.77 6.18 10.04
N LEU A 165 -3.73 5.76 9.20
CA LEU A 165 -4.13 6.51 8.02
C LEU A 165 -5.18 7.53 8.45
N LEU A 166 -4.87 8.81 8.35
CA LEU A 166 -5.84 9.89 8.52
C LEU A 166 -6.54 10.09 7.17
N LEU A 167 -7.73 9.50 6.99
CA LEU A 167 -8.60 9.83 5.87
C LEU A 167 -9.28 11.18 6.19
N LEU A 168 -8.87 12.23 5.48
CA LEU A 168 -9.54 13.52 5.51
C LEU A 168 -10.69 13.51 4.50
N THR A 169 -11.92 13.31 4.98
CA THR A 169 -13.13 13.51 4.17
C THR A 169 -13.65 14.93 4.38
N HIS A 170 -13.96 15.64 3.28
CA HIS A 170 -14.65 16.94 3.30
C HIS A 170 -16.16 16.76 3.31
#